data_AF-A0A2G9U2I9-F1
#
_entry.id   AF-A0A2G9U2I9-F1
#
_cell.length_a   1.000
_cell.length_b   1.000
_cell.length_c   1.000
_cell.angle_alpha   90.00
_cell.angle_beta   90.00
_cell.angle_gamma   90.00
#
_symmetry.space_group_name_H-M   'P 1'
#
loop_
_entity.id
_entity.type
_entity.pdbx_description
1 polymer ?
#
loop_
_entity_poly.entity_id
_entity_poly.type
_entity_poly.pdbx_seq_one_letter_code
_entity_poly.pdbx_strand_id
1 'polypeptide(L)'
;MALMRRKAGNGIKKGSVSQVNVAAKDAPIGRSSEEQIDFTIVDTWLASGSQLASSSGSSGPARARAGSDPHKMISSTISRYACRIIIDRENYDKAFLYAAGFDSVKNIFLGDGSLIDLCGATLLWRTADGLRKSPTAQELEMALDRLNAGKPQCPVNLNTLIIPKKKSSKGGGSRQPYVYLRCGHVQGKHEWGHHATSTGQQSYKCPICLAESERVIQLTMGMESSFHLDSGDLDHAFNPCGHVASLNTVR
;
A
#
# COMPACT_ATOMS: atom_id res chain seq x y z
N MET A 1 -13.90 21.33 -11.51
CA MET A 1 -14.95 20.33 -11.79
C MET A 1 -16.30 20.94 -11.44
N ALA A 2 -17.27 20.95 -12.35
CA ALA A 2 -18.62 21.44 -12.09
C ALA A 2 -19.63 20.31 -12.31
N LEU A 3 -20.47 20.05 -11.30
CA LEU A 3 -21.47 18.98 -11.33
C LEU A 3 -22.85 19.55 -11.69
N MET A 4 -23.30 19.36 -12.93
CA MET A 4 -24.58 19.90 -13.43
C MET A 4 -25.70 18.85 -13.46
N ARG A 5 -26.96 19.22 -13.20
CA ARG A 5 -28.09 18.27 -13.26
C ARG A 5 -28.22 17.64 -14.65
N ARG A 6 -28.19 16.30 -14.74
CA ARG A 6 -28.52 15.58 -15.99
C ARG A 6 -30.03 15.61 -16.23
N LYS A 7 -30.44 15.61 -17.52
CA LYS A 7 -31.84 15.51 -17.95
C LYS A 7 -32.51 14.26 -17.38
N ALA A 8 -31.88 13.09 -17.52
CA ALA A 8 -32.30 11.83 -16.91
C ALA A 8 -31.40 11.44 -15.71
N GLY A 9 -31.97 10.73 -14.73
CA GLY A 9 -31.23 10.18 -13.60
C GLY A 9 -30.56 8.87 -13.98
N ASN A 10 -29.30 8.68 -13.60
CA ASN A 10 -28.48 7.51 -13.92
C ASN A 10 -27.95 6.79 -12.67
N GLY A 11 -28.24 7.28 -11.47
CA GLY A 11 -27.70 6.78 -10.22
C GLY A 11 -28.50 5.63 -9.63
N ILE A 12 -27.75 4.66 -9.12
CA ILE A 12 -28.23 3.40 -8.56
C ILE A 12 -28.32 3.53 -7.03
N LYS A 13 -29.51 3.29 -6.46
CA LYS A 13 -29.71 3.19 -5.01
C LYS A 13 -29.52 1.74 -4.54
N LYS A 14 -29.07 1.55 -3.28
CA LYS A 14 -29.02 0.23 -2.65
C LYS A 14 -30.44 -0.36 -2.58
N GLY A 15 -30.62 -1.59 -3.04
CA GLY A 15 -31.85 -2.37 -2.92
C GLY A 15 -31.58 -3.76 -2.34
N SER A 16 -32.60 -4.61 -2.31
CA SER A 16 -32.44 -6.06 -2.07
C SER A 16 -31.47 -6.65 -3.10
N VAL A 17 -30.83 -7.78 -2.79
CA VAL A 17 -29.70 -8.38 -3.56
C VAL A 17 -29.95 -8.55 -5.08
N SER A 18 -31.20 -8.43 -5.56
CA SER A 18 -31.60 -8.52 -6.96
C SER A 18 -32.32 -7.28 -7.53
N GLN A 19 -32.53 -6.20 -6.77
CA GLN A 19 -33.35 -5.07 -7.21
C GLN A 19 -32.56 -3.74 -7.21
N VAL A 20 -32.46 -3.13 -8.38
CA VAL A 20 -31.79 -1.84 -8.60
C VAL A 20 -32.85 -0.76 -8.85
N ASN A 21 -32.99 0.19 -7.91
CA ASN A 21 -33.86 1.35 -8.08
C ASN A 21 -33.06 2.56 -8.60
N VAL A 22 -33.55 3.20 -9.66
CA VAL A 22 -32.92 4.37 -10.30
C VAL A 22 -33.61 5.65 -9.83
N ALA A 23 -32.92 6.50 -9.08
CA ALA A 23 -33.49 7.79 -8.66
C ALA A 23 -32.46 8.89 -8.36
N ALA A 24 -31.15 8.62 -8.44
CA ALA A 24 -30.12 9.61 -8.14
C ALA A 24 -29.34 10.05 -9.39
N LYS A 25 -28.50 11.07 -9.27
CA LYS A 25 -27.48 11.38 -10.29
C LYS A 25 -26.15 10.80 -9.80
N ASP A 26 -25.52 9.95 -10.60
CA ASP A 26 -24.21 9.35 -10.31
C ASP A 26 -23.16 9.95 -11.26
N ALA A 27 -22.01 10.29 -10.71
CA ALA A 27 -20.85 10.80 -11.42
C ALA A 27 -19.60 9.96 -11.08
N PRO A 28 -19.27 8.93 -11.88
CA PRO A 28 -18.08 8.11 -11.69
C PRO A 28 -16.79 8.88 -12.03
N ILE A 29 -15.79 8.70 -11.19
CA ILE A 29 -14.48 9.35 -11.28
C ILE A 29 -13.41 8.27 -11.21
N GLY A 30 -12.37 8.37 -12.03
CA GLY A 30 -11.25 7.43 -11.98
C GLY A 30 -10.25 7.68 -13.10
N ARG A 31 -9.20 6.86 -13.20
CA ARG A 31 -8.18 7.05 -14.25
C ARG A 31 -8.52 6.41 -15.61
N SER A 32 -9.61 5.67 -15.72
CA SER A 32 -10.00 5.06 -16.99
C SER A 32 -10.46 6.14 -17.99
N SER A 33 -10.21 5.90 -19.27
CA SER A 33 -10.74 6.68 -20.40
C SER A 33 -12.02 6.09 -20.99
N GLU A 34 -12.62 5.10 -20.31
CA GLU A 34 -13.89 4.49 -20.70
C GLU A 34 -15.06 5.47 -20.55
N GLU A 35 -16.07 5.36 -21.42
CA GLU A 35 -17.19 6.31 -21.55
C GLU A 35 -18.03 6.52 -20.28
N GLN A 36 -18.02 5.55 -19.36
CA GLN A 36 -18.77 5.65 -18.11
C GLN A 36 -18.07 6.50 -17.05
N ILE A 37 -16.80 6.87 -17.25
CA ILE A 37 -16.08 7.80 -16.39
C ILE A 37 -16.47 9.22 -16.79
N ASP A 38 -17.13 9.94 -15.89
CA ASP A 38 -17.48 11.34 -16.12
C ASP A 38 -16.30 12.29 -15.92
N PHE A 39 -15.33 11.89 -15.09
CA PHE A 39 -14.16 12.69 -14.81
C PHE A 39 -12.92 11.81 -14.71
N THR A 40 -12.06 11.90 -15.72
CA THR A 40 -10.78 11.20 -15.73
C THR A 40 -9.76 11.95 -14.89
N ILE A 41 -9.13 11.25 -13.95
CA ILE A 41 -8.03 11.77 -13.12
C ILE A 41 -6.72 11.06 -13.46
N VAL A 42 -5.64 11.82 -13.48
CA VAL A 42 -4.28 11.33 -13.73
C VAL A 42 -3.39 11.71 -12.56
N ASP A 43 -2.31 10.96 -12.33
CA ASP A 43 -1.37 11.28 -11.26
C ASP A 43 -0.78 12.68 -11.47
N THR A 44 -0.67 13.45 -10.39
CA THR A 44 -0.15 14.83 -10.42
C THR A 44 1.27 14.90 -10.99
N TRP A 45 2.09 13.87 -10.76
CA TRP A 45 3.45 13.77 -11.31
C TRP A 45 3.47 13.63 -12.84
N LEU A 46 2.47 12.96 -13.42
CA LEU A 46 2.31 12.84 -14.88
C LEU A 46 1.75 14.14 -15.48
N ALA A 47 0.84 14.81 -14.77
CA ALA A 47 0.26 16.07 -15.22
C ALA A 47 1.32 17.19 -15.37
N SER A 48 2.31 17.24 -14.47
CA SER A 48 3.40 18.22 -14.48
C SER A 48 4.33 18.17 -15.72
N GLY A 49 4.31 17.08 -16.50
CA GLY A 49 5.12 16.94 -17.72
C GLY A 49 4.46 17.46 -19.00
N SER A 50 3.18 17.85 -18.94
CA SER A 50 2.38 18.16 -20.15
C SER A 50 2.05 19.64 -20.36
N GLN A 51 2.48 20.54 -19.46
CA GLN A 51 2.15 21.98 -19.53
C GLN A 51 3.35 22.94 -19.68
N LEU A 52 4.51 22.49 -20.16
CA LEU A 52 5.60 23.39 -20.55
C LEU A 52 6.08 23.11 -21.98
N ALA A 53 5.25 23.47 -22.95
CA ALA A 53 5.67 23.69 -24.33
C ALA A 53 5.00 24.94 -24.93
N SER A 54 5.02 26.05 -24.19
CA SER A 54 4.78 27.40 -24.74
C SER A 54 4.84 28.46 -23.64
N SER A 55 6.03 28.92 -23.29
CA SER A 55 6.33 30.35 -23.08
C SER A 55 7.76 30.53 -22.58
N SER A 56 8.39 31.55 -23.15
CA SER A 56 9.76 31.98 -23.00
C SER A 56 10.08 32.57 -21.61
N GLY A 57 11.27 32.24 -21.10
CA GLY A 57 12.08 33.15 -20.26
C GLY A 57 11.89 33.08 -18.75
N SER A 58 12.87 32.49 -18.05
CA SER A 58 13.61 33.04 -16.90
C SER A 58 14.04 31.95 -15.89
N SER A 59 15.18 32.22 -15.27
CA SER A 59 16.13 31.31 -14.64
C SER A 59 15.86 31.00 -13.16
N GLY A 60 15.96 29.72 -12.79
CA GLY A 60 16.19 29.26 -11.41
C GLY A 60 16.36 27.74 -11.33
N PRO A 61 17.43 27.17 -10.74
CA PRO A 61 17.62 25.73 -10.72
C PRO A 61 16.97 25.10 -9.49
N ALA A 62 15.71 24.66 -9.61
CA ALA A 62 15.16 23.63 -8.73
C ALA A 62 15.61 22.25 -9.26
N ARG A 63 16.75 21.76 -8.74
CA ARG A 63 17.24 20.40 -9.05
C ARG A 63 16.38 19.35 -8.35
N ALA A 64 15.26 18.98 -8.97
CA ALA A 64 14.69 17.65 -8.77
C ALA A 64 15.62 16.65 -9.46
N ARG A 65 16.46 15.95 -8.70
CA ARG A 65 17.23 14.80 -9.20
C ARG A 65 16.26 13.65 -9.49
N ALA A 66 15.61 13.69 -10.64
CA ALA A 66 15.07 12.49 -11.27
C ALA A 66 16.26 11.68 -11.81
N GLY A 67 16.81 10.82 -10.97
CA GLY A 67 17.61 9.70 -11.46
C GLY A 67 16.66 8.74 -12.17
N SER A 68 16.51 8.91 -13.47
CA SER A 68 15.68 8.06 -14.32
C SER A 68 16.39 6.72 -14.52
N ASP A 69 16.07 5.77 -13.65
CA ASP A 69 16.33 4.36 -13.90
C ASP A 69 15.32 3.88 -14.96
N PRO A 70 15.75 3.52 -16.19
CA PRO A 70 14.84 3.24 -17.32
C PRO A 70 13.96 1.98 -17.12
N HIS A 71 14.12 1.26 -16.01
CA HIS A 71 13.31 0.09 -15.65
C HIS A 71 12.24 0.34 -14.58
N LYS A 72 12.15 1.54 -14.00
CA LYS A 72 11.10 1.83 -13.02
C LYS A 72 9.80 2.17 -13.73
N MET A 73 9.01 1.17 -14.10
CA MET A 73 7.62 1.38 -14.49
C MET A 73 6.88 2.04 -13.33
N ILE A 74 6.62 3.34 -13.44
CA ILE A 74 5.84 4.08 -12.45
C ILE A 74 4.37 3.79 -12.77
N SER A 75 3.76 2.89 -12.01
CA SER A 75 2.32 2.64 -12.08
C SER A 75 1.56 3.73 -11.35
N SER A 76 0.47 4.20 -11.95
CA SER A 76 -0.54 5.00 -11.27
C SER A 76 -1.08 4.23 -10.06
N THR A 77 -1.20 4.90 -8.91
CA THR A 77 -1.89 4.35 -7.73
C THR A 77 -3.37 4.68 -7.73
N ILE A 78 -3.85 5.45 -8.71
CA ILE A 78 -5.24 5.83 -8.85
C ILE A 78 -6.04 4.65 -9.43
N SER A 79 -7.17 4.33 -8.81
CA SER A 79 -8.08 3.30 -9.30
C SER A 79 -8.73 3.70 -10.64
N ARG A 80 -8.92 2.72 -11.54
CA ARG A 80 -9.61 2.93 -12.83
C ARG A 80 -11.02 3.50 -12.65
N TYR A 81 -11.73 2.99 -11.65
CA TYR A 81 -13.04 3.46 -11.21
C TYR A 81 -12.92 3.78 -9.72
N ALA A 82 -12.48 4.99 -9.38
CA ALA A 82 -12.00 5.35 -8.05
C ALA A 82 -13.12 5.69 -7.07
N CYS A 83 -14.07 6.51 -7.48
CA CYS A 83 -15.18 6.92 -6.64
C CYS A 83 -16.39 7.36 -7.45
N ARG A 84 -17.49 7.59 -6.75
CA ARG A 84 -18.75 8.08 -7.29
C ARG A 84 -19.28 9.20 -6.42
N ILE A 85 -19.68 10.30 -7.05
CA ILE A 85 -20.41 11.37 -6.37
C ILE A 85 -21.88 11.22 -6.72
N ILE A 86 -22.70 11.01 -5.69
CA ILE A 86 -24.15 10.94 -5.82
C ILE A 86 -24.75 12.23 -5.25
N ILE A 87 -25.52 12.92 -6.08
CA ILE A 87 -26.26 14.12 -5.65
C ILE A 87 -27.74 13.78 -5.60
N ASP A 88 -28.38 14.13 -4.49
CA ASP A 88 -29.83 14.02 -4.37
C ASP A 88 -30.50 14.99 -5.37
N ARG A 89 -31.41 14.47 -6.19
CA ARG A 89 -32.10 15.25 -7.23
C ARG A 89 -33.21 16.13 -6.67
N GLU A 90 -33.70 15.79 -5.48
CA GLU A 90 -34.74 16.54 -4.78
C GLU A 90 -34.14 17.51 -3.78
N ASN A 91 -32.95 17.21 -3.25
CA ASN A 91 -32.26 18.09 -2.32
C ASN A 91 -30.78 18.35 -2.69
N TYR A 92 -30.53 19.46 -3.38
CA TYR A 92 -29.22 19.78 -3.96
C TYR A 92 -28.13 20.15 -2.94
N ASP A 93 -28.48 20.32 -1.67
CA ASP A 93 -27.54 20.52 -0.55
C ASP A 93 -26.88 19.20 -0.09
N LYS A 94 -27.40 18.04 -0.52
CA LYS A 94 -26.93 16.71 -0.14
C LYS A 94 -26.16 16.05 -1.29
N ALA A 95 -24.86 15.92 -1.08
CA ALA A 95 -23.97 15.12 -1.92
C ALA A 95 -23.28 14.03 -1.09
N PHE A 96 -23.13 12.85 -1.69
CA PHE A 96 -22.52 11.67 -1.06
C PHE A 96 -21.36 11.20 -1.92
N LEU A 97 -20.22 10.92 -1.29
CA LEU A 97 -19.07 10.30 -1.92
C LEU A 97 -19.05 8.81 -1.59
N TYR A 98 -18.93 7.97 -2.61
CA TYR A 98 -18.77 6.52 -2.46
C TYR A 98 -17.43 6.09 -3.05
N ALA A 99 -16.72 5.21 -2.33
CA ALA A 99 -15.57 4.53 -2.88
C ALA A 99 -15.99 3.57 -4.01
N ALA A 100 -15.08 3.41 -4.97
CA ALA A 100 -15.24 2.64 -6.20
C ALA A 100 -16.32 3.14 -7.17
N GLY A 101 -16.01 3.08 -8.46
CA GLY A 101 -16.96 3.27 -9.55
C GLY A 101 -17.35 1.95 -10.20
N PHE A 102 -18.47 1.96 -10.92
CA PHE A 102 -18.87 0.82 -11.73
C PHE A 102 -17.98 0.69 -12.97
N ASP A 103 -17.65 -0.55 -13.31
CA ASP A 103 -17.03 -0.91 -14.59
C ASP A 103 -18.05 -0.97 -15.74
N SER A 104 -17.58 -1.32 -16.95
CA SER A 104 -18.38 -1.34 -18.19
C SER A 104 -19.54 -2.34 -18.17
N VAL A 105 -19.50 -3.29 -17.23
CA VAL A 105 -20.58 -4.26 -16.99
C VAL A 105 -21.44 -3.89 -15.79
N LYS A 106 -21.34 -2.64 -15.31
CA LYS A 106 -22.09 -2.07 -14.18
C LYS A 106 -21.82 -2.80 -12.86
N ASN A 107 -20.60 -3.31 -12.67
CA ASN A 107 -20.19 -4.02 -11.47
C ASN A 107 -19.11 -3.24 -10.70
N ILE A 108 -19.04 -3.47 -9.39
CA ILE A 108 -17.90 -3.07 -8.56
C ILE A 108 -17.17 -4.34 -8.16
N PHE A 109 -15.96 -4.53 -8.70
CA PHE A 109 -15.15 -5.70 -8.39
C PHE A 109 -14.24 -5.43 -7.17
N LEU A 110 -14.33 -6.31 -6.18
CA LEU A 110 -13.38 -6.40 -5.06
C LEU A 110 -12.69 -7.76 -5.12
N GLY A 111 -11.45 -7.79 -5.59
CA GLY A 111 -10.64 -9.01 -5.63
C GLY A 111 -10.14 -9.41 -4.25
N ASP A 112 -9.91 -10.71 -4.02
CA ASP A 112 -9.27 -11.19 -2.78
C ASP A 112 -7.96 -10.41 -2.53
N GLY A 113 -7.78 -9.90 -1.32
CA GLY A 113 -6.61 -9.09 -0.96
C GLY A 113 -6.77 -7.58 -1.20
N SER A 114 -7.93 -7.10 -1.68
CA SER A 114 -8.12 -5.65 -1.90
C SER A 114 -8.01 -4.85 -0.61
N LEU A 115 -7.23 -3.78 -0.60
CA LEU A 115 -7.19 -2.80 0.49
C LEU A 115 -8.18 -1.67 0.24
N ILE A 116 -8.98 -1.34 1.25
CA ILE A 116 -9.96 -0.25 1.21
C ILE A 116 -9.55 0.78 2.26
N ASP A 117 -9.03 1.91 1.82
CA ASP A 117 -8.67 3.03 2.69
C ASP A 117 -9.89 3.93 2.94
N LEU A 118 -10.18 4.17 4.22
CA LEU A 118 -11.28 4.99 4.72
C LEU A 118 -10.76 6.24 5.45
N CYS A 119 -9.61 6.78 5.02
CA CYS A 119 -9.01 8.02 5.54
C CYS A 119 -8.77 7.98 7.05
N GLY A 120 -8.14 6.90 7.53
CA GLY A 120 -7.83 6.68 8.95
C GLY A 120 -8.01 5.24 9.41
N ALA A 121 -8.73 4.43 8.61
CA ALA A 121 -8.79 2.98 8.75
C ALA A 121 -8.57 2.33 7.39
N THR A 122 -7.78 1.26 7.34
CA THR A 122 -7.61 0.45 6.13
C THR A 122 -8.22 -0.92 6.39
N LEU A 123 -9.15 -1.33 5.53
CA LEU A 123 -9.73 -2.67 5.58
C LEU A 123 -9.04 -3.56 4.55
N LEU A 124 -8.80 -4.81 4.91
CA LEU A 124 -8.43 -5.87 3.97
C LEU A 124 -9.69 -6.64 3.60
N TRP A 125 -10.03 -6.68 2.31
CA TRP A 125 -11.08 -7.53 1.78
C TRP A 125 -10.52 -8.91 1.45
N ARG A 126 -11.12 -9.94 2.04
CA ARG A 126 -10.90 -11.34 1.67
C ARG A 126 -12.21 -11.98 1.26
N THR A 127 -12.16 -12.72 0.18
CA THR A 127 -13.22 -13.63 -0.27
C THR A 127 -13.38 -14.78 0.72
N ALA A 128 -14.57 -15.39 0.75
CA ALA A 128 -14.80 -16.57 1.58
C ALA A 128 -13.83 -17.71 1.24
N ASP A 129 -13.51 -17.89 -0.04
CA ASP A 129 -12.56 -18.89 -0.52
C ASP A 129 -11.13 -18.57 -0.11
N GLY A 130 -10.74 -17.29 -0.19
CA GLY A 130 -9.45 -16.80 0.31
C GLY A 130 -9.29 -17.07 1.80
N LEU A 131 -10.30 -16.73 2.61
CA LEU A 131 -10.27 -16.98 4.05
C LEU A 131 -10.20 -18.47 4.39
N ARG A 132 -10.89 -19.35 3.64
CA ARG A 132 -10.78 -20.80 3.86
C ARG A 132 -9.40 -21.36 3.54
N LYS A 133 -8.64 -20.70 2.66
CA LYS A 133 -7.25 -21.06 2.29
C LYS A 133 -6.21 -20.42 3.20
N SER A 134 -6.58 -19.41 4.00
CA SER A 134 -5.66 -18.79 4.93
C SER A 134 -5.17 -19.80 5.97
N PRO A 135 -3.89 -19.73 6.35
CA PRO A 135 -3.32 -20.61 7.36
C PRO A 135 -3.97 -20.37 8.72
N THR A 136 -4.09 -21.43 9.50
CA THR A 136 -4.46 -21.35 10.91
C THR A 136 -3.37 -20.66 11.72
N ALA A 137 -3.73 -20.13 12.90
CA ALA A 137 -2.76 -19.54 13.82
C ALA A 137 -1.64 -20.53 14.18
N GLN A 138 -1.97 -21.81 14.36
CA GLN A 138 -1.01 -22.86 14.68
C GLN A 138 0.00 -23.07 13.55
N GLU A 139 -0.44 -23.07 12.29
CA GLU A 139 0.47 -23.19 11.13
C GLU A 139 1.42 -22.00 11.04
N LEU A 140 0.96 -20.78 11.34
CA LEU A 140 1.83 -19.60 11.41
C LEU A 140 2.86 -19.72 12.54
N GLU A 141 2.48 -20.27 13.70
CA GLU A 141 3.40 -20.53 14.80
C GLU A 141 4.46 -21.56 14.41
N MET A 142 4.05 -22.66 13.78
CA MET A 142 4.99 -23.66 13.28
C MET A 142 5.95 -23.08 12.24
N ALA A 143 5.46 -22.24 11.31
CA ALA A 143 6.31 -21.59 10.33
C ALA A 143 7.38 -20.69 11.00
N LEU A 144 6.98 -19.92 12.01
CA LEU A 144 7.91 -19.09 12.79
C LEU A 144 8.91 -19.93 13.59
N ASP A 145 8.46 -21.01 14.21
CA ASP A 145 9.31 -21.91 15.00
C ASP A 145 10.33 -22.61 14.10
N ARG A 146 9.94 -23.04 12.89
CA ARG A 146 10.86 -23.58 11.88
C ARG A 146 11.94 -22.57 11.51
N LEU A 147 11.56 -21.32 11.23
CA LEU A 147 12.52 -20.25 10.91
C LEU A 147 13.53 -20.04 12.04
N ASN A 148 13.04 -19.88 13.27
CA ASN A 148 13.90 -19.63 14.43
C ASN A 148 14.76 -20.85 14.80
N ALA A 149 14.26 -22.07 14.60
CA ALA A 149 15.00 -23.31 14.79
C ALA A 149 16.17 -23.46 13.80
N GLY A 150 16.08 -22.84 12.63
CA GLY A 150 17.18 -22.69 11.68
C GLY A 150 18.36 -21.86 12.20
N LYS A 151 18.21 -21.20 13.37
CA LYS A 151 19.22 -20.35 14.02
C LYS A 151 19.90 -19.37 13.04
N PRO A 152 19.15 -18.46 12.39
CA PRO A 152 19.73 -17.48 11.48
C PRO A 152 20.84 -16.68 12.17
N GLN A 153 22.02 -16.58 11.56
CA GLN A 153 23.15 -15.85 12.15
C GLN A 153 23.16 -14.39 11.68
N CYS A 154 23.43 -13.48 12.62
CA CYS A 154 23.73 -12.11 12.29
C CYS A 154 25.08 -12.03 11.57
N PRO A 155 25.16 -11.46 10.35
CA PRO A 155 26.41 -11.38 9.61
C PRO A 155 27.46 -10.47 10.24
N VAL A 156 27.07 -9.60 11.19
CA VAL A 156 27.97 -8.62 11.83
C VAL A 156 28.42 -9.07 13.21
N ASN A 157 27.48 -9.44 14.08
CA ASN A 157 27.78 -9.77 15.48
C ASN A 157 27.91 -11.28 15.73
N LEU A 158 27.68 -12.11 14.70
CA LEU A 158 27.69 -13.58 14.77
C LEU A 158 26.80 -14.17 15.88
N ASN A 159 25.82 -13.40 16.34
CA ASN A 159 24.81 -13.85 17.28
C ASN A 159 23.61 -14.41 16.53
N THR A 160 22.93 -15.38 17.13
CA THR A 160 21.71 -15.96 16.56
C THR A 160 20.54 -14.98 16.66
N LEU A 161 19.96 -14.65 15.52
CA LEU A 161 18.78 -13.81 15.37
C LEU A 161 17.51 -14.60 15.67
N ILE A 162 16.52 -13.92 16.25
CA ILE A 162 15.20 -14.47 16.56
C ILE A 162 14.15 -13.48 16.07
N ILE A 163 13.22 -13.95 15.23
CA ILE A 163 12.04 -13.18 14.83
C ILE A 163 10.96 -13.33 15.90
N PRO A 164 10.51 -12.24 16.54
CA PRO A 164 9.44 -12.29 17.54
C PRO A 164 8.05 -12.24 16.92
N LYS A 165 7.02 -12.64 17.68
CA LYS A 165 5.59 -12.50 17.32
C LYS A 165 5.04 -11.07 17.50
N LYS A 166 5.74 -10.21 18.25
CA LYS A 166 5.32 -8.85 18.58
C LYS A 166 6.50 -7.89 18.47
N LYS A 167 6.23 -6.66 18.01
CA LYS A 167 7.22 -5.58 18.01
C LYS A 167 7.53 -5.15 19.44
N SER A 168 8.81 -4.96 19.74
CA SER A 168 9.26 -4.37 21.00
C SER A 168 9.06 -2.86 20.96
N SER A 169 8.27 -2.32 21.90
CA SER A 169 8.04 -0.88 22.04
C SER A 169 9.28 -0.09 22.47
N LYS A 170 10.30 -0.75 23.04
CA LYS A 170 11.55 -0.13 23.52
C LYS A 170 12.77 -0.39 22.61
N GLY A 171 12.53 -0.78 21.35
CA GLY A 171 13.57 -1.34 20.51
C GLY A 171 13.85 -2.80 20.89
N GLY A 172 14.06 -3.65 19.90
CA GLY A 172 14.39 -5.06 20.12
C GLY A 172 15.75 -5.21 20.77
N GLY A 173 15.96 -6.35 21.44
CA GLY A 173 17.30 -6.75 21.86
C GLY A 173 18.23 -6.98 20.66
N SER A 174 19.52 -7.18 20.92
CA SER A 174 20.55 -7.43 19.88
C SER A 174 20.26 -8.63 18.97
N ARG A 175 19.34 -9.51 19.37
CA ARG A 175 18.92 -10.71 18.64
C ARG A 175 17.71 -10.49 17.72
N GLN A 176 16.97 -9.38 17.85
CA GLN A 176 15.89 -9.11 16.90
C GLN A 176 16.49 -8.63 15.58
N PRO A 177 16.09 -9.19 14.42
CA PRO A 177 16.57 -8.72 13.14
C PRO A 177 15.95 -7.39 12.75
N TYR A 178 16.76 -6.60 12.06
CA TYR A 178 16.42 -5.31 11.47
C TYR A 178 16.83 -5.31 10.01
N VAL A 179 15.98 -4.72 9.15
CA VAL A 179 16.23 -4.57 7.71
C VAL A 179 16.52 -3.11 7.36
N TYR A 180 17.56 -2.90 6.54
CA TYR A 180 17.96 -1.59 6.00
C TYR A 180 17.21 -1.35 4.71
N LEU A 181 16.25 -0.41 4.68
CA LEU A 181 15.33 -0.31 3.54
C LEU A 181 15.98 0.13 2.23
N ARG A 182 17.16 0.77 2.27
CA ARG A 182 17.85 1.15 1.04
C ARG A 182 18.47 -0.04 0.33
N CYS A 183 18.96 -1.04 1.06
CA CYS A 183 19.75 -2.15 0.50
C CYS A 183 19.18 -3.55 0.77
N GLY A 184 18.16 -3.68 1.61
CA GLY A 184 17.53 -4.96 1.96
C GLY A 184 18.34 -5.84 2.92
N HIS A 185 19.55 -5.44 3.32
CA HIS A 185 20.35 -6.23 4.25
C HIS A 185 19.69 -6.34 5.63
N VAL A 186 19.74 -7.55 6.19
CA VAL A 186 19.16 -7.90 7.49
C VAL A 186 20.27 -8.25 8.48
N GLN A 187 20.16 -7.72 9.70
CA GLN A 187 21.14 -7.95 10.77
C GLN A 187 20.57 -7.62 12.15
N GLY A 188 21.30 -7.93 13.21
CA GLY A 188 20.95 -7.53 14.58
C GLY A 188 21.15 -6.03 14.82
N LYS A 189 20.56 -5.52 15.91
CA LYS A 189 20.74 -4.12 16.34
C LYS A 189 22.20 -3.84 16.70
N HIS A 190 22.73 -2.72 16.23
CA HIS A 190 24.00 -2.13 16.69
C HIS A 190 23.92 -0.60 16.65
N GLU A 191 24.84 0.08 17.33
CA GLU A 191 24.87 1.55 17.43
C GLU A 191 25.75 2.21 16.37
N TRP A 192 26.71 1.45 15.82
CA TRP A 192 27.61 1.95 14.77
C TRP A 192 26.85 2.45 13.54
N GLY A 193 27.31 3.54 12.92
CA GLY A 193 26.74 4.04 11.67
C GLY A 193 25.37 4.72 11.82
N HIS A 194 24.90 4.94 13.04
CA HIS A 194 23.73 5.75 13.32
C HIS A 194 24.12 7.22 13.47
N HIS A 195 23.52 8.09 12.65
CA HIS A 195 23.75 9.53 12.69
C HIS A 195 22.42 10.26 12.74
N ALA A 196 22.21 11.05 13.80
CA ALA A 196 21.14 12.04 13.85
C ALA A 196 21.65 13.33 13.21
N THR A 197 21.03 13.78 12.12
CA THR A 197 21.36 15.07 11.53
C THR A 197 20.83 16.22 12.40
N SER A 198 21.41 17.41 12.25
CA SER A 198 20.95 18.64 12.93
C SER A 198 19.50 19.02 12.63
N THR A 199 18.92 18.45 11.56
CA THR A 199 17.52 18.62 11.15
C THR A 199 16.56 17.59 11.78
N GLY A 200 17.06 16.71 12.66
CA GLY A 200 16.27 15.64 13.29
C GLY A 200 16.06 14.40 12.43
N GLN A 201 16.67 14.34 11.24
CA GLN A 201 16.56 13.20 10.33
C GLN A 201 17.59 12.13 10.74
N GLN A 202 17.14 10.88 10.88
CA GLN A 202 18.02 9.77 11.22
C GLN A 202 18.59 9.15 9.94
N SER A 203 19.89 8.87 9.93
CA SER A 203 20.56 8.09 8.89
C SER A 203 21.22 6.86 9.51
N TYR A 204 21.07 5.71 8.85
CA TYR A 204 21.60 4.43 9.28
C TYR A 204 22.50 3.87 8.20
N LYS A 205 23.80 3.77 8.49
CA LYS A 205 24.78 3.17 7.60
C LYS A 205 24.78 1.64 7.77
N CYS A 206 24.56 0.92 6.68
CA CYS A 206 24.62 -0.54 6.68
C CYS A 206 26.08 -1.02 6.88
N PRO A 207 26.40 -1.84 7.88
CA PRO A 207 27.75 -2.37 8.07
C PRO A 207 28.21 -3.32 6.96
N ILE A 208 27.27 -3.96 6.26
CA ILE A 208 27.57 -4.96 5.23
C ILE A 208 28.03 -4.28 3.93
N CYS A 209 27.30 -3.25 3.48
CA CYS A 209 27.54 -2.62 2.17
C CYS A 209 27.76 -1.11 2.22
N LEU A 210 27.78 -0.50 3.41
CA LEU A 210 28.00 0.93 3.65
C LEU A 210 26.94 1.87 3.05
N ALA A 211 25.85 1.34 2.47
CA ALA A 211 24.73 2.12 1.99
C ALA A 211 24.01 2.83 3.16
N GLU A 212 23.68 4.10 2.96
CA GLU A 212 22.88 4.88 3.90
C GLU A 212 21.39 4.62 3.70
N SER A 213 20.70 4.23 4.76
CA SER A 213 19.25 4.07 4.82
C SER A 213 18.65 5.14 5.72
N GLU A 214 17.62 5.82 5.24
CA GLU A 214 16.83 6.77 6.05
C GLU A 214 15.98 6.04 7.11
N ARG A 215 15.70 4.76 6.89
CA ARG A 215 14.86 3.94 7.76
C ARG A 215 15.44 2.54 7.89
N VAL A 216 15.45 2.05 9.12
CA VAL A 216 15.73 0.67 9.47
C VAL A 216 14.52 0.15 10.25
N ILE A 217 14.01 -1.01 9.87
CA ILE A 217 12.76 -1.56 10.42
C ILE A 217 13.02 -2.87 11.11
N GLN A 218 12.38 -3.05 12.27
CA GLN A 218 12.32 -4.33 12.96
C GLN A 218 11.54 -5.37 12.17
N LEU A 219 12.14 -6.53 11.97
CA LEU A 219 11.42 -7.70 11.50
C LEU A 219 10.65 -8.35 12.64
N THR A 220 9.42 -8.76 12.35
CA THR A 220 8.49 -9.41 13.29
C THR A 220 7.56 -10.33 12.51
N MET A 221 7.03 -11.37 13.15
CA MET A 221 5.95 -12.17 12.58
C MET A 221 4.61 -11.50 12.84
N GLY A 222 3.76 -11.41 11.81
CA GLY A 222 2.35 -11.04 11.96
C GLY A 222 1.50 -12.29 12.16
N MET A 223 0.79 -12.39 13.29
CA MET A 223 0.03 -13.61 13.66
C MET A 223 -1.42 -13.62 13.18
N GLU A 224 -1.84 -12.59 12.45
CA GLU A 224 -3.20 -12.48 11.92
C GLU A 224 -3.36 -13.35 10.67
N SER A 225 -4.04 -14.49 10.80
CA SER A 225 -4.24 -15.46 9.72
C SER A 225 -4.83 -14.86 8.44
N SER A 226 -5.75 -13.90 8.58
CA SER A 226 -6.39 -13.26 7.42
C SER A 226 -5.44 -12.41 6.58
N PHE A 227 -4.22 -12.14 7.05
CA PHE A 227 -3.19 -11.42 6.30
C PHE A 227 -2.26 -12.34 5.51
N HIS A 228 -2.34 -13.66 5.71
CA HIS A 228 -1.52 -14.64 5.01
C HIS A 228 -2.34 -15.41 3.98
N LEU A 229 -1.70 -15.69 2.84
CA LEU A 229 -2.26 -16.53 1.78
C LEU A 229 -1.87 -18.00 1.95
N ASP A 230 -0.77 -18.27 2.65
CA ASP A 230 -0.27 -19.62 2.97
C ASP A 230 0.66 -19.59 4.21
N SER A 231 1.15 -20.76 4.62
CA SER A 231 2.12 -20.99 5.71
C SER A 231 3.51 -21.38 5.19
N GLY A 232 3.90 -20.84 4.03
CA GLY A 232 5.20 -21.08 3.39
C GLY A 232 6.39 -20.53 4.19
N ASP A 233 7.57 -20.57 3.58
CA ASP A 233 8.80 -20.07 4.20
C ASP A 233 8.72 -18.56 4.45
N LEU A 234 9.16 -18.12 5.64
CA LEU A 234 9.11 -16.72 6.07
C LEU A 234 10.38 -15.96 5.63
N ASP A 235 10.64 -15.95 4.34
CA ASP A 235 11.85 -15.40 3.70
C ASP A 235 11.63 -14.02 3.07
N HIS A 236 10.40 -13.50 3.10
CA HIS A 236 10.04 -12.16 2.64
C HIS A 236 9.48 -11.30 3.77
N ALA A 237 9.45 -9.98 3.56
CA ALA A 237 8.84 -9.04 4.51
C ALA A 237 8.19 -7.85 3.81
N PHE A 238 7.08 -7.38 4.38
CA PHE A 238 6.39 -6.20 3.87
C PHE A 238 7.19 -4.91 4.13
N ASN A 239 7.43 -4.13 3.08
CA ASN A 239 7.94 -2.76 3.19
C ASN A 239 6.75 -1.78 3.24
N PRO A 240 6.59 -0.92 4.27
CA PRO A 240 7.58 -0.54 5.28
C PRO A 240 7.25 -1.03 6.70
N CYS A 241 6.48 -2.10 6.88
CA CYS A 241 6.07 -2.51 8.23
C CYS A 241 6.96 -3.61 8.83
N GLY A 242 7.75 -4.34 8.04
CA GLY A 242 8.69 -5.37 8.51
C GLY A 242 8.02 -6.66 9.00
N HIS A 243 6.73 -6.87 8.71
CA HIS A 243 6.11 -8.16 8.99
C HIS A 243 6.64 -9.19 8.00
N VAL A 244 7.24 -10.27 8.53
CA VAL A 244 7.70 -11.39 7.72
C VAL A 244 6.52 -12.24 7.27
N ALA A 245 6.62 -12.76 6.06
CA ALA A 245 5.60 -13.57 5.43
C ALA A 245 6.24 -14.39 4.28
N SER A 246 5.45 -15.27 3.68
CA SER A 246 5.84 -15.99 2.47
C SER A 246 5.85 -15.09 1.24
N LEU A 247 6.58 -15.54 0.22
CA LEU A 247 6.62 -14.85 -1.08
C LEU A 247 5.23 -14.63 -1.68
N ASN A 248 4.36 -15.62 -1.61
CA ASN A 248 3.00 -15.51 -2.14
C ASN A 248 2.19 -14.46 -1.39
N THR A 249 2.38 -14.36 -0.07
CA THR A 249 1.65 -13.41 0.77
C THR A 249 2.07 -11.95 0.51
N VAL A 250 3.32 -11.70 0.12
CA VAL A 250 3.83 -10.34 -0.12
C VAL A 250 3.67 -9.84 -1.56
N ARG A 251 3.24 -10.70 -2.49
CA ARG A 251 3.16 -10.40 -3.94
C ARG A 251 1.78 -9.95 -4.39
#